data_AF-A0A3E0E4R1-F1
#
_entry.id   AF-A0A3E0E4R1-F1
#
_cell.length_a   1.000
_cell.length_b   1.000
_cell.length_c   1.000
_cell.angle_alpha   90.00
_cell.angle_beta   90.00
_cell.angle_gamma   90.00
#
_symmetry.space_group_name_H-M   'P 1'
#
loop_
_entity.id
_entity.type
_entity.pdbx_description
1 polymer ?
#
loop_
_entity_poly.entity_id
_entity_poly.type
_entity_poly.pdbx_seq_one_letter_code
_entity_poly.pdbx_strand_id
1 'polypeptide(L)'
;MLLKIYKPVSLVLMSFLLLMGSSMNCFSQTKTNTYDIVLAGFTIGSMQADKTTLPTGEDYQIHSKVEFWFFGKIHVEFLQNVKFQDGQLIKATTKSDSNRGNFVTTIDWNKDHYDIDANSYKFHNEDPINQAVFGTPAKLYFQEPKDGDILISENFGMLTTVREVDKGVYEIDVNGNMNRFQYENGILQKVILENNIKNYSIQRRDD
;
A
#
# COMPACT_ATOMS: atom_id res chain seq x y z
N MET A 1 57.28 18.72 42.62
CA MET A 1 56.70 17.80 41.62
C MET A 1 55.64 16.97 42.34
N LEU A 2 54.36 17.35 42.22
CA LEU A 2 53.23 16.68 42.90
C LEU A 2 52.43 15.89 41.85
N LEU A 3 52.54 14.56 41.89
CA LEU A 3 51.77 13.67 41.02
C LEU A 3 50.36 13.49 41.62
N LYS A 4 49.33 13.98 40.93
CA LYS A 4 47.93 13.71 41.30
C LYS A 4 47.58 12.27 40.91
N ILE A 5 47.30 11.44 41.91
CA ILE A 5 46.76 10.08 41.72
C ILE A 5 45.25 10.19 41.52
N TYR A 6 44.78 9.90 40.31
CA TYR A 6 43.35 9.80 40.02
C TYR A 6 42.83 8.45 40.53
N LYS A 7 41.78 8.48 41.36
CA LYS A 7 41.11 7.26 41.85
C LYS A 7 40.49 6.51 40.67
N PRO A 8 40.57 5.16 40.63
CA PRO A 8 39.95 4.39 39.55
C PRO A 8 38.43 4.55 39.67
N VAL A 9 37.83 5.28 38.74
CA VAL A 9 36.38 5.27 38.56
C VAL A 9 36.01 3.83 38.24
N SER A 10 35.21 3.24 39.14
CA SER A 10 34.85 1.83 39.15
C SER A 10 34.40 1.36 37.78
N LEU A 11 35.12 0.40 37.19
CA LEU A 11 34.80 -0.26 35.93
C LEU A 11 33.37 -0.83 35.93
N VAL A 12 32.82 -1.12 37.12
CA VAL A 12 31.46 -1.58 37.38
C VAL A 12 30.41 -0.51 37.04
N LEU A 13 30.70 0.77 37.28
CA LEU A 13 29.77 1.86 37.00
C LEU A 13 29.65 2.13 35.48
N MET A 14 30.76 1.94 34.75
CA MET A 14 30.79 2.03 33.28
C MET A 14 30.04 0.86 32.62
N SER A 15 30.15 -0.34 33.22
CA SER A 15 29.46 -1.55 32.75
C SER A 15 27.94 -1.49 32.98
N PHE A 16 27.50 -0.85 34.07
CA PHE A 16 26.07 -0.68 34.38
C PHE A 16 25.38 0.33 33.45
N LEU A 17 26.09 1.38 33.02
CA LEU A 17 25.59 2.36 32.04
C LEU A 17 25.48 1.81 30.61
N LEU A 18 26.32 0.83 30.23
CA LEU A 18 26.24 0.15 28.94
C LEU A 18 25.08 -0.85 28.85
N LEU A 19 24.58 -1.38 29.98
CA LEU A 19 23.47 -2.34 30.02
C LEU A 19 22.08 -1.70 30.02
N MET A 20 21.96 -0.39 30.31
CA MET A 20 20.68 0.33 30.26
C MET A 20 20.35 0.95 28.89
N GLY A 21 21.25 0.86 27.91
CA GLY A 21 21.09 1.48 26.59
C GLY A 21 20.35 0.66 25.53
N SER A 22 19.98 -0.61 25.80
CA SER A 22 19.62 -1.56 24.74
C SER A 22 18.14 -1.93 24.62
N SER A 23 17.22 -1.11 25.13
CA SER A 23 15.78 -1.29 24.87
C SER A 23 15.19 -0.07 24.18
N MET A 24 15.68 0.24 22.98
CA MET A 24 14.93 1.06 22.03
C MET A 24 13.75 0.22 21.55
N ASN A 25 12.61 0.32 22.22
CA ASN A 25 11.36 -0.20 21.68
C ASN A 25 11.12 0.49 20.34
N CYS A 26 11.08 -0.29 19.27
CA CYS A 26 10.74 0.20 17.94
C CYS A 26 9.25 0.61 17.97
N PHE A 27 8.99 1.90 18.11
CA PHE A 27 7.63 2.42 18.01
C PHE A 27 7.12 2.24 16.59
N SER A 28 5.86 1.82 16.46
CA SER A 28 5.18 1.79 15.18
C SER A 28 5.19 3.19 14.55
N GLN A 29 5.55 3.27 13.27
CA GLN A 29 5.59 4.54 12.52
C GLN A 29 4.59 4.49 11.38
N THR A 30 3.71 5.48 11.31
CA THR A 30 2.76 5.63 10.21
C THR A 30 3.20 6.77 9.29
N LYS A 31 3.34 6.45 8.00
CA LYS A 31 3.53 7.43 6.93
C LYS A 31 2.21 7.55 6.17
N THR A 32 1.75 8.78 5.98
CA THR A 32 0.53 9.10 5.23
C THR A 32 0.88 9.82 3.94
N ASN A 33 0.24 9.44 2.84
CA ASN A 33 0.24 10.16 1.58
C ASN A 33 -1.21 10.48 1.20
N THR A 34 -1.49 11.72 0.80
CA THR A 34 -2.83 12.15 0.36
C THR A 34 -2.85 12.48 -1.12
N TYR A 35 -4.01 12.28 -1.74
CA TYR A 35 -4.18 12.40 -3.18
C TYR A 35 -5.57 12.95 -3.54
N ASP A 36 -5.63 13.64 -4.68
CA ASP A 36 -6.86 14.05 -5.35
C ASP A 36 -7.26 13.04 -6.41
N ILE A 37 -8.55 12.73 -6.49
CA ILE A 37 -9.11 11.92 -7.57
C ILE A 37 -9.69 12.86 -8.60
N VAL A 38 -9.13 12.84 -9.80
CA VAL A 38 -9.40 13.80 -10.87
C VAL A 38 -10.02 13.08 -12.07
N LEU A 39 -11.17 13.58 -12.53
CA LEU A 39 -11.83 13.13 -13.75
C LEU A 39 -12.09 14.34 -14.65
N ALA A 40 -11.64 14.24 -15.91
CA ALA A 40 -11.82 15.32 -16.90
C ALA A 40 -11.30 16.70 -16.44
N GLY A 41 -10.25 16.73 -15.59
CA GLY A 41 -9.66 17.96 -15.06
C GLY A 41 -10.32 18.49 -13.78
N PHE A 42 -11.40 17.86 -13.29
CA PHE A 42 -12.07 18.25 -12.05
C PHE A 42 -11.72 17.26 -10.94
N THR A 43 -11.41 17.77 -9.75
CA THR A 43 -11.33 16.95 -8.54
C THR A 43 -12.73 16.50 -8.13
N ILE A 44 -12.94 15.18 -8.10
CA ILE A 44 -14.22 14.52 -7.82
C ILE A 44 -14.20 13.72 -6.50
N GLY A 45 -13.06 13.71 -5.82
CA GLY A 45 -12.86 12.94 -4.61
C GLY A 45 -11.44 13.05 -4.08
N SER A 46 -11.19 12.33 -2.99
CA SER A 46 -9.88 12.27 -2.35
C SER A 46 -9.53 10.84 -2.00
N MET A 47 -8.24 10.58 -1.84
CA MET A 47 -7.71 9.32 -1.33
C MET A 47 -6.62 9.59 -0.30
N GLN A 48 -6.62 8.80 0.76
CA GLN A 48 -5.55 8.70 1.74
C GLN A 48 -4.96 7.30 1.67
N ALA A 49 -3.64 7.22 1.65
CA ALA A 49 -2.90 5.99 1.80
C ALA A 49 -2.04 6.11 3.06
N ASP A 50 -2.11 5.12 3.94
CA ASP A 50 -1.31 4.99 5.15
C ASP A 50 -0.44 3.73 5.09
N LYS A 51 0.82 3.86 5.49
CA LYS A 51 1.76 2.76 5.71
C LYS A 51 2.19 2.78 7.16
N THR A 52 1.84 1.75 7.90
CA THR A 52 2.25 1.55 9.30
C THR A 52 3.33 0.48 9.36
N THR A 53 4.52 0.86 9.82
CA THR A 53 5.67 -0.05 9.94
C THR A 53 5.70 -0.64 11.36
N LEU A 54 5.68 -1.96 11.46
CA LEU A 54 5.69 -2.73 12.70
C LEU A 54 7.00 -3.52 12.83
N PRO A 55 7.37 -4.02 14.01
CA PRO A 55 8.60 -4.80 14.18
C PRO A 55 8.70 -6.05 13.29
N THR A 56 7.56 -6.66 12.96
CA THR A 56 7.48 -7.92 12.22
C THR A 56 6.80 -7.79 10.85
N GLY A 57 6.50 -6.55 10.41
CA GLY A 57 5.65 -6.39 9.23
C GLY A 57 5.27 -4.95 8.89
N GLU A 58 4.36 -4.84 7.93
CA GLU A 58 3.87 -3.57 7.43
C GLU A 58 2.36 -3.68 7.18
N ASP A 59 1.60 -2.74 7.70
CA ASP A 59 0.17 -2.62 7.42
C ASP A 59 -0.05 -1.43 6.49
N TYR A 60 -0.82 -1.64 5.42
CA TYR A 60 -1.21 -0.60 4.47
C TYR A 60 -2.72 -0.40 4.53
N GLN A 61 -3.15 0.85 4.56
CA GLN A 61 -4.55 1.22 4.49
C GLN A 61 -4.75 2.23 3.37
N ILE A 62 -5.75 2.00 2.52
CA ILE A 62 -6.19 2.97 1.51
C ILE A 62 -7.65 3.27 1.77
N HIS A 63 -7.97 4.56 1.84
CA HIS A 63 -9.34 5.04 1.93
C HIS A 63 -9.55 6.07 0.84
N SER A 64 -10.52 5.83 -0.04
CA SER A 64 -10.91 6.78 -1.07
C SER A 64 -12.40 7.07 -0.99
N LYS A 65 -12.74 8.32 -1.27
CA LYS A 65 -14.13 8.78 -1.35
C LYS A 65 -14.30 9.65 -2.57
N VAL A 66 -15.20 9.22 -3.45
CA VAL A 66 -15.61 9.92 -4.67
C VAL A 66 -17.07 10.32 -4.51
N GLU A 67 -17.36 11.61 -4.68
CA GLU A 67 -18.71 12.14 -4.61
C GLU A 67 -18.85 13.33 -5.56
N PHE A 68 -19.60 13.15 -6.65
CA PHE A 68 -19.82 14.22 -7.63
C PHE A 68 -21.13 14.02 -8.39
N TRP A 69 -21.60 15.09 -9.04
CA TRP A 69 -22.78 15.07 -9.89
C TRP A 69 -22.37 15.22 -11.36
N PHE A 70 -22.81 14.30 -12.21
CA PHE A 70 -22.56 14.38 -13.66
C PHE A 70 -23.85 14.20 -14.47
N PHE A 71 -24.49 13.02 -14.35
CA PHE A 71 -25.85 12.74 -14.86
C PHE A 71 -26.73 12.11 -13.76
N GLY A 72 -26.45 12.48 -12.52
CA GLY A 72 -26.87 11.79 -11.30
C GLY A 72 -25.77 11.87 -10.25
N LYS A 73 -26.14 11.64 -8.99
CA LYS A 73 -25.18 11.63 -7.88
C LYS A 73 -24.38 10.33 -7.93
N ILE A 74 -23.09 10.43 -8.23
CA ILE A 74 -22.13 9.32 -8.12
C ILE A 74 -21.53 9.37 -6.71
N HIS A 75 -21.59 8.23 -6.02
CA HIS A 75 -20.92 8.00 -4.76
C HIS A 75 -20.19 6.66 -4.81
N VAL A 76 -18.91 6.69 -4.48
CA VAL A 76 -18.08 5.49 -4.29
C VAL A 76 -17.18 5.74 -3.10
N GLU A 77 -17.25 4.87 -2.11
CA GLU A 77 -16.31 4.79 -1.01
C GLU A 77 -15.58 3.46 -1.10
N PHE A 78 -14.25 3.51 -1.08
CA PHE A 78 -13.41 2.33 -1.18
C PHE A 78 -12.42 2.29 -0.03
N LEU A 79 -12.38 1.16 0.66
CA LEU A 79 -11.49 0.87 1.78
C LEU A 79 -10.69 -0.37 1.43
N GLN A 80 -9.38 -0.30 1.67
CA GLN A 80 -8.48 -1.43 1.48
C GLN A 80 -7.51 -1.51 2.65
N ASN A 81 -7.33 -2.72 3.18
CA ASN A 81 -6.42 -3.02 4.27
C ASN A 81 -5.55 -4.19 3.84
N VAL A 82 -4.24 -4.05 3.97
CA VAL A 82 -3.25 -5.05 3.55
C VAL A 82 -2.26 -5.25 4.68
N LYS A 83 -1.97 -6.50 5.03
CA LYS A 83 -1.03 -6.87 6.08
C LYS A 83 0.09 -7.71 5.52
N PHE A 84 1.30 -7.24 5.75
CA PHE A 84 2.52 -7.98 5.47
C PHE A 84 3.15 -8.45 6.77
N GLN A 85 3.70 -9.66 6.74
CA GLN A 85 4.55 -10.18 7.80
C GLN A 85 5.83 -10.71 7.15
N ASP A 86 6.99 -10.30 7.67
CA ASP A 86 8.30 -10.70 7.14
C ASP A 86 8.44 -10.47 5.61
N GLY A 87 7.77 -9.42 5.12
CA GLY A 87 7.74 -9.03 3.70
C GLY A 87 6.69 -9.76 2.84
N GLN A 88 6.10 -10.85 3.32
CA GLN A 88 5.06 -11.62 2.61
C GLN A 88 3.66 -11.06 2.89
N LEU A 89 2.81 -11.00 1.88
CA LEU A 89 1.39 -10.70 2.07
C LEU A 89 0.74 -11.82 2.89
N ILE A 90 0.13 -11.49 4.01
CA ILE A 90 -0.60 -12.45 4.86
C ILE A 90 -2.11 -12.27 4.72
N LYS A 91 -2.58 -11.03 4.59
CA LYS A 91 -4.00 -10.72 4.46
C LYS A 91 -4.22 -9.46 3.65
N ALA A 92 -5.23 -9.48 2.78
CA ALA A 92 -5.81 -8.27 2.21
C ALA A 92 -7.33 -8.30 2.31
N THR A 93 -7.93 -7.14 2.48
CA THR A 93 -9.38 -6.97 2.42
C THR A 93 -9.70 -5.67 1.72
N THR A 94 -10.56 -5.72 0.71
CA THR A 94 -11.13 -4.52 0.10
C THR A 94 -12.63 -4.48 0.35
N LYS A 95 -13.17 -3.27 0.47
CA LYS A 95 -14.59 -2.99 0.56
C LYS A 95 -14.90 -1.81 -0.34
N SER A 96 -15.83 -1.98 -1.26
CA SER A 96 -16.39 -0.90 -2.08
C SER A 96 -17.86 -0.72 -1.72
N ASP A 97 -18.24 0.47 -1.30
CA ASP A 97 -19.64 0.91 -1.16
C ASP A 97 -19.94 1.91 -2.27
N SER A 98 -21.00 1.66 -3.04
CA SER A 98 -21.32 2.50 -4.20
C SER A 98 -22.80 2.46 -4.57
N ASN A 99 -23.22 3.39 -5.43
CA ASN A 99 -24.56 3.34 -6.05
C ASN A 99 -24.82 2.04 -6.85
N ARG A 100 -23.79 1.23 -7.13
CA ARG A 100 -23.90 -0.03 -7.88
C ARG A 100 -23.90 -1.27 -6.99
N GLY A 101 -23.83 -1.10 -5.68
CA GLY A 101 -23.79 -2.18 -4.71
C GLY A 101 -22.56 -2.13 -3.81
N ASN A 102 -22.53 -3.10 -2.90
CA ASN A 102 -21.50 -3.26 -1.90
C ASN A 102 -20.74 -4.54 -2.18
N PHE A 103 -19.42 -4.41 -2.27
CA PHE A 103 -18.53 -5.48 -2.70
C PHE A 103 -17.42 -5.63 -1.66
N VAL A 104 -17.04 -6.87 -1.38
CA VAL A 104 -15.97 -7.19 -0.43
C VAL A 104 -15.09 -8.24 -1.09
N THR A 105 -13.78 -8.04 -1.03
CA THR A 105 -12.80 -9.07 -1.40
C THR A 105 -11.94 -9.39 -0.20
N THR A 106 -11.65 -10.67 0.02
CA THR A 106 -10.68 -11.15 1.01
C THR A 106 -9.65 -12.05 0.35
N ILE A 107 -8.40 -11.87 0.78
CA ILE A 107 -7.25 -12.66 0.35
C ILE A 107 -6.52 -13.02 1.63
N ASP A 108 -6.39 -14.30 1.95
CA ASP A 108 -5.81 -14.77 3.20
C ASP A 108 -4.75 -15.85 2.90
N TRP A 109 -3.52 -15.66 3.39
CA TRP A 109 -2.49 -16.70 3.28
C TRP A 109 -2.81 -17.86 4.21
N ASN A 110 -2.96 -19.05 3.66
CA ASN A 110 -3.25 -20.28 4.37
C ASN A 110 -2.16 -21.31 4.10
N LYS A 111 -1.11 -21.27 4.94
CA LYS A 111 0.06 -22.19 4.97
C LYS A 111 0.91 -22.18 3.69
N ASP A 112 0.35 -22.56 2.55
CA ASP A 112 1.03 -22.76 1.27
C ASP A 112 0.34 -22.11 0.05
N HIS A 113 -0.84 -21.53 0.22
CA HIS A 113 -1.56 -20.80 -0.82
C HIS A 113 -2.35 -19.62 -0.25
N TYR A 114 -2.87 -18.77 -1.12
CA TYR A 114 -3.87 -17.76 -0.76
C TYR A 114 -5.27 -18.30 -1.01
N ASP A 115 -6.11 -18.26 0.01
CA ASP A 115 -7.56 -18.38 -0.10
C ASP A 115 -8.10 -17.04 -0.65
N ILE A 116 -8.83 -17.11 -1.75
CA ILE A 116 -9.39 -15.94 -2.45
C ILE A 116 -10.92 -16.00 -2.36
N ASP A 117 -11.53 -14.92 -1.90
CA ASP A 117 -12.95 -14.62 -2.13
C ASP A 117 -12.98 -13.20 -2.66
N ALA A 118 -12.87 -13.06 -3.98
CA ALA A 118 -12.92 -11.78 -4.65
C ALA A 118 -14.31 -11.55 -5.23
N ASN A 119 -14.97 -10.52 -4.73
CA ASN A 119 -16.24 -10.05 -5.24
C ASN A 119 -16.11 -8.56 -5.51
N SER A 120 -16.27 -8.18 -6.78
CA SER A 120 -16.28 -6.80 -7.23
C SER A 120 -17.37 -6.60 -8.30
N TYR A 121 -17.58 -5.37 -8.76
CA TYR A 121 -18.70 -5.09 -9.66
C TYR A 121 -18.64 -5.93 -10.95
N LYS A 122 -19.59 -6.85 -11.10
CA LYS A 122 -19.69 -7.82 -12.21
C LYS A 122 -18.50 -8.76 -12.35
N PHE A 123 -17.76 -8.99 -11.28
CA PHE A 123 -16.63 -9.91 -11.27
C PHE A 123 -16.62 -10.72 -9.98
N HIS A 124 -16.31 -12.01 -10.12
CA HIS A 124 -16.13 -12.92 -9.00
C HIS A 124 -15.00 -13.89 -9.30
N ASN A 125 -14.18 -14.17 -8.29
CA ASN A 125 -13.06 -15.11 -8.38
C ASN A 125 -12.82 -15.76 -7.01
N GLU A 126 -12.67 -17.07 -6.99
CA GLU A 126 -12.30 -17.88 -5.81
C GLU A 126 -11.07 -18.77 -6.09
N ASP A 127 -10.42 -18.59 -7.26
CA ASP A 127 -9.28 -19.42 -7.64
C ASP A 127 -8.09 -19.13 -6.71
N PRO A 128 -7.52 -20.16 -6.07
CA PRO A 128 -6.42 -19.98 -5.12
C PRO A 128 -5.12 -19.60 -5.84
N ILE A 129 -4.27 -18.85 -5.15
CA ILE A 129 -2.92 -18.52 -5.62
C ILE A 129 -1.91 -19.38 -4.86
N ASN A 130 -1.30 -20.34 -5.54
CA ASN A 130 -0.40 -21.35 -4.95
C ASN A 130 1.07 -20.90 -4.90
N GLN A 131 1.31 -19.64 -4.54
CA GLN A 131 2.66 -19.11 -4.31
C GLN A 131 2.61 -17.92 -3.35
N ALA A 132 3.64 -17.76 -2.52
CA ALA A 132 3.79 -16.57 -1.69
C ALA A 132 4.06 -15.34 -2.56
N VAL A 133 3.47 -14.19 -2.20
CA VAL A 133 3.64 -12.94 -2.93
C VAL A 133 4.05 -11.82 -1.96
N PHE A 134 4.96 -10.97 -2.42
CA PHE A 134 5.64 -9.95 -1.61
C PHE A 134 5.23 -8.52 -1.99
N GLY A 135 4.42 -8.37 -3.04
CA GLY A 135 3.96 -7.10 -3.58
C GLY A 135 2.45 -7.04 -3.75
N THR A 136 1.91 -5.84 -3.56
CA THR A 136 0.52 -5.53 -3.93
C THR A 136 0.43 -4.07 -4.40
N PRO A 137 -0.61 -3.68 -5.16
CA PRO A 137 -0.88 -2.29 -5.51
C PRO A 137 -0.84 -1.31 -4.35
N ALA A 138 -1.21 -1.70 -3.11
CA ALA A 138 -1.09 -0.80 -1.96
C ALA A 138 0.34 -0.31 -1.69
N LYS A 139 1.35 -1.17 -1.91
CA LYS A 139 2.76 -0.80 -1.74
C LYS A 139 3.23 0.28 -2.72
N LEU A 140 2.64 0.33 -3.91
CA LEU A 140 2.98 1.28 -4.97
C LEU A 140 2.77 2.75 -4.54
N TYR A 141 1.89 3.01 -3.58
CA TYR A 141 1.69 4.35 -3.04
C TYR A 141 2.85 4.85 -2.15
N PHE A 142 3.81 3.99 -1.82
CA PHE A 142 4.92 4.30 -0.91
C PHE A 142 6.29 3.94 -1.47
N GLN A 143 6.34 3.04 -2.45
CA GLN A 143 7.56 2.49 -2.98
C GLN A 143 7.44 2.33 -4.50
N GLU A 144 8.42 2.88 -5.22
CA GLU A 144 8.62 2.64 -6.64
C GLU A 144 8.94 1.15 -6.88
N PRO A 145 8.19 0.46 -7.75
CA PRO A 145 8.41 -0.96 -8.02
C PRO A 145 9.56 -1.15 -9.02
N LYS A 146 9.90 -2.41 -9.30
CA LYS A 146 10.80 -2.80 -10.37
C LYS A 146 10.04 -3.47 -11.50
N ASP A 147 10.58 -3.38 -12.72
CA ASP A 147 10.12 -4.18 -13.83
C ASP A 147 10.17 -5.68 -13.48
N GLY A 148 9.09 -6.40 -13.76
CA GLY A 148 8.94 -7.82 -13.45
C GLY A 148 8.45 -8.14 -12.03
N ASP A 149 8.25 -7.15 -11.14
CA ASP A 149 7.66 -7.41 -9.83
C ASP A 149 6.27 -8.04 -9.97
N ILE A 150 6.02 -9.11 -9.21
CA ILE A 150 4.72 -9.82 -9.17
C ILE A 150 3.89 -9.25 -8.02
N LEU A 151 2.66 -8.83 -8.34
CA LEU A 151 1.72 -8.29 -7.37
C LEU A 151 0.44 -9.14 -7.34
N ILE A 152 -0.23 -9.20 -6.19
CA ILE A 152 -1.63 -9.61 -6.10
C ILE A 152 -2.51 -8.38 -6.16
N SER A 153 -3.44 -8.32 -7.12
CA SER A 153 -4.50 -7.32 -7.19
C SER A 153 -5.53 -7.58 -6.10
N GLU A 154 -5.56 -6.73 -5.07
CA GLU A 154 -6.37 -6.99 -3.88
C GLU A 154 -7.88 -6.92 -4.16
N ASN A 155 -8.30 -6.24 -5.23
CA ASN A 155 -9.70 -6.11 -5.60
C ASN A 155 -10.22 -7.24 -6.51
N PHE A 156 -9.32 -8.02 -7.11
CA PHE A 156 -9.68 -9.09 -8.06
C PHE A 156 -9.14 -10.47 -7.63
N GLY A 157 -8.23 -10.53 -6.66
CA GLY A 157 -7.63 -11.79 -6.22
C GLY A 157 -6.81 -12.46 -7.32
N MET A 158 -6.16 -11.67 -8.18
CA MET A 158 -5.40 -12.16 -9.34
C MET A 158 -3.96 -11.65 -9.31
N LEU A 159 -3.05 -12.44 -9.88
CA LEU A 159 -1.68 -12.01 -10.10
C LEU A 159 -1.58 -11.03 -11.26
N THR A 160 -0.70 -10.05 -11.11
CA THR A 160 -0.29 -9.14 -12.17
C THR A 160 1.21 -8.91 -12.11
N THR A 161 1.79 -8.48 -13.22
CA THR A 161 3.23 -8.21 -13.34
C THR A 161 3.45 -6.74 -13.65
N VAL A 162 4.36 -6.11 -12.93
CA VAL A 162 4.78 -4.74 -13.18
C VAL A 162 5.60 -4.70 -14.47
N ARG A 163 5.26 -3.75 -15.35
CA ARG A 163 6.03 -3.43 -16.55
C ARG A 163 6.51 -1.98 -16.50
N GLU A 164 7.81 -1.77 -16.56
CA GLU A 164 8.37 -0.42 -16.79
C GLU A 164 8.23 -0.06 -18.27
N VAL A 165 7.53 1.04 -18.56
CA VAL A 165 7.28 1.50 -19.94
C VAL A 165 8.05 2.76 -20.30
N ASP A 166 8.49 3.50 -19.30
CA ASP A 166 9.42 4.61 -19.38
C ASP A 166 10.09 4.76 -18.01
N LYS A 167 11.17 5.53 -17.92
CA LYS A 167 11.87 5.77 -16.66
C LYS A 167 10.91 6.36 -15.63
N GLY A 168 10.71 5.65 -14.52
CA GLY A 168 9.78 6.06 -13.45
C GLY A 168 8.30 5.91 -13.82
N VAL A 169 7.98 5.19 -14.90
CA VAL A 169 6.60 4.95 -15.35
C VAL A 169 6.37 3.45 -15.47
N TYR A 170 5.43 2.96 -14.67
CA TYR A 170 5.13 1.53 -14.54
C TYR A 170 3.68 1.25 -14.86
N GLU A 171 3.40 0.08 -15.39
CA GLU A 171 2.06 -0.39 -15.71
C GLU A 171 1.76 -1.75 -15.11
N ILE A 172 0.52 -1.96 -14.72
CA ILE A 172 -0.02 -3.26 -14.34
C ILE A 172 -1.38 -3.46 -15.01
N ASP A 173 -1.64 -4.68 -15.46
CA ASP A 173 -2.97 -5.10 -15.91
C ASP A 173 -3.80 -5.50 -14.69
N VAL A 174 -4.96 -4.88 -14.54
CA VAL A 174 -5.95 -5.25 -13.54
C VAL A 174 -7.25 -5.63 -14.23
N ASN A 175 -7.39 -6.93 -14.49
CA ASN A 175 -8.56 -7.54 -15.12
C ASN A 175 -8.91 -6.86 -16.47
N GLY A 176 -7.91 -6.72 -17.34
CA GLY A 176 -8.01 -6.13 -18.67
C GLY A 176 -7.94 -4.60 -18.70
N ASN A 177 -7.84 -3.93 -17.55
CA ASN A 177 -7.67 -2.48 -17.46
C ASN A 177 -6.21 -2.16 -17.14
N MET A 178 -5.55 -1.37 -17.98
CA MET A 178 -4.16 -0.99 -17.79
C MET A 178 -4.06 0.21 -16.86
N ASN A 179 -3.47 0.00 -15.68
CA ASN A 179 -3.25 1.05 -14.69
C ASN A 179 -1.79 1.50 -14.75
N ARG A 180 -1.56 2.80 -14.89
CA ARG A 180 -0.22 3.39 -15.02
C ARG A 180 0.14 4.21 -13.79
N PHE A 181 1.34 4.00 -13.26
CA PHE A 181 1.91 4.66 -12.10
C PHE A 181 3.12 5.49 -12.53
N GLN A 182 3.16 6.75 -12.12
CA GLN A 182 4.21 7.71 -12.48
C GLN A 182 4.90 8.20 -11.21
N TYR A 183 6.20 8.02 -11.16
CA TYR A 183 7.06 8.37 -10.04
C TYR A 183 8.05 9.45 -10.42
N GLU A 184 8.39 10.28 -9.45
CA GLU A 184 9.50 11.22 -9.54
C GLU A 184 10.38 11.01 -8.30
N ASN A 185 11.66 10.67 -8.52
CA ASN A 185 12.64 10.40 -7.45
C ASN A 185 12.15 9.35 -6.43
N GLY A 186 11.51 8.27 -6.89
CA GLY A 186 10.96 7.22 -6.02
C GLY A 186 9.64 7.56 -5.33
N ILE A 187 9.05 8.73 -5.62
CA ILE A 187 7.80 9.20 -5.01
C ILE A 187 6.69 9.15 -6.04
N LEU A 188 5.60 8.44 -5.73
CA LEU A 188 4.43 8.36 -6.60
C LEU A 188 3.77 9.73 -6.72
N GLN A 189 3.68 10.23 -7.96
CA GLN A 189 3.05 11.51 -8.29
C GLN A 189 1.65 11.33 -8.87
N LYS A 190 1.47 10.31 -9.72
CA LYS A 190 0.20 10.13 -10.45
C LYS A 190 -0.08 8.68 -10.76
N VAL A 191 -1.34 8.30 -10.62
CA VAL A 191 -1.88 7.04 -11.15
C VAL A 191 -2.93 7.37 -12.19
N ILE A 192 -2.89 6.69 -13.34
CA ILE A 192 -3.94 6.76 -14.37
C ILE A 192 -4.63 5.41 -14.37
N LEU A 193 -5.93 5.42 -14.09
CA LEU A 193 -6.76 4.22 -14.00
C LEU A 193 -7.67 4.14 -15.22
N GLU A 194 -7.53 3.03 -15.96
CA GLU A 194 -8.34 2.80 -17.15
C GLU A 194 -9.79 2.46 -16.76
N ASN A 195 -10.74 3.02 -17.50
CA ASN A 195 -12.15 2.75 -17.31
C ASN A 195 -12.92 2.83 -18.63
N ASN A 196 -13.85 1.90 -18.84
CA ASN A 196 -14.68 1.80 -20.04
C ASN A 196 -15.44 3.08 -20.43
N ILE A 197 -15.73 3.98 -19.48
CA ILE A 197 -16.41 5.25 -19.77
C ILE A 197 -15.38 6.35 -20.02
N LYS A 198 -14.51 6.57 -19.03
CA LYS A 198 -13.46 7.59 -19.08
C LYS A 198 -12.43 7.33 -18.00
N ASN A 199 -11.16 7.36 -18.39
CA ASN A 199 -10.06 7.23 -17.45
C ASN A 199 -10.09 8.38 -16.44
N TYR A 200 -9.73 8.06 -15.21
CA TYR A 200 -9.53 9.02 -14.14
C TYR A 200 -8.11 8.89 -13.62
N SER A 201 -7.66 9.90 -12.87
CA SER A 201 -6.33 9.90 -12.29
C SER A 201 -6.35 10.16 -10.80
N ILE A 202 -5.42 9.57 -10.08
CA ILE A 202 -5.12 9.86 -8.69
C ILE A 202 -3.84 10.69 -8.70
N GLN A 203 -3.86 11.91 -8.17
CA GLN A 203 -2.73 12.84 -8.21
C GLN A 203 -2.29 13.14 -6.79
N ARG A 204 -0.98 13.07 -6.52
CA ARG A 204 -0.42 13.39 -5.22
C ARG A 204 -0.80 14.82 -4.85
N ARG A 205 -1.22 15.02 -3.61
CA ARG A 205 -1.39 16.35 -3.04
C ARG A 205 -0.06 16.71 -2.37
N ASP A 206 0.54 17.78 -2.83
CA ASP A 206 1.67 18.39 -2.14
C ASP A 206 1.10 19.28 -1.03
N ASP A 207 1.41 18.96 0.22
CA ASP A 207 1.09 19.78 1.39
C ASP A 207 2.05 20.98 1.51
#